data_AF-A0A7X6YXH0-F1
#
_entry.id   AF-A0A7X6YXH0-F1
#
_cell.length_a   1.000
_cell.length_b   1.000
_cell.length_c   1.000
_cell.angle_alpha   90.00
_cell.angle_beta   90.00
_cell.angle_gamma   90.00
#
_symmetry.space_group_name_H-M   'P 1'
#
loop_
_entity.id
_entity.type
_entity.pdbx_description
1 polymer ?
#
loop_
_entity_poly.entity_id
_entity_poly.type
_entity_poly.pdbx_seq_one_letter_code
_entity_poly.pdbx_strand_id
1 'polypeptide(L)'
;MSIPFAALHEIAHVKGIAPEDEANFIAFLTALNHPDPAFRYSALFTAWIYASNKLSVRERDRACVRLEPSPAMRRDLIAHSLYWDRYSGKLQEISTAVNDSMLKANKQEDGVQSYGRMVDLIMAWYAKEQPAQR
;
A
#
# COMPACT_ATOMS: atom_id res chain seq x y z
N MET A 1 -11.96 2.86 -3.50
CA MET A 1 -11.59 2.82 -2.07
C MET A 1 -10.22 3.44 -1.74
N SER A 2 -9.23 3.45 -2.64
CA SER A 2 -7.87 3.97 -2.35
C SER A 2 -7.62 5.44 -2.72
N ILE A 3 -8.63 6.17 -3.21
CA ILE A 3 -8.42 7.51 -3.79
C ILE A 3 -7.80 8.52 -2.81
N PRO A 4 -8.25 8.64 -1.54
CA PRO A 4 -7.62 9.59 -0.62
C PRO A 4 -6.16 9.25 -0.31
N PHE A 5 -5.85 7.96 -0.14
CA PHE A 5 -4.47 7.48 0.02
C PHE A 5 -3.62 7.81 -1.22
N ALA A 6 -4.11 7.51 -2.42
CA ALA A 6 -3.40 7.80 -3.66
C ALA A 6 -3.15 9.30 -3.83
N ALA A 7 -4.13 10.15 -3.52
CA ALA A 7 -3.95 11.59 -3.55
C ALA A 7 -2.87 12.07 -2.58
N LEU A 8 -2.82 11.51 -1.36
CA LEU A 8 -1.78 11.85 -0.38
C LEU A 8 -0.39 11.35 -0.79
N HIS A 9 -0.30 10.22 -1.49
CA HIS A 9 0.93 9.72 -2.10
C HIS A 9 1.48 10.70 -3.14
N GLU A 10 0.63 11.16 -4.08
CA GLU A 10 1.03 12.18 -5.05
C GLU A 10 1.41 13.51 -4.38
N ILE A 11 0.70 13.90 -3.32
CA ILE A 11 1.06 15.08 -2.52
C ILE A 11 2.44 14.90 -1.88
N ALA A 12 2.80 13.71 -1.41
CA ALA A 12 4.13 13.44 -0.86
C ALA A 12 5.22 13.67 -1.92
N HIS A 13 4.99 13.23 -3.16
CA HIS A 13 5.88 13.52 -4.29
C HIS A 13 5.98 15.02 -4.58
N VAL A 14 4.85 15.74 -4.61
CA VAL A 14 4.82 17.21 -4.77
C VAL A 14 5.59 17.91 -3.63
N LYS A 15 5.67 17.30 -2.45
CA LYS A 15 6.43 17.79 -1.30
C LYS A 15 7.90 17.36 -1.29
N GLY A 16 8.37 16.68 -2.33
CA GLY A 16 9.78 16.32 -2.51
C GLY A 16 10.19 14.96 -1.96
N ILE A 17 9.23 14.12 -1.54
CA ILE A 17 9.51 12.72 -1.19
C ILE A 17 9.58 11.92 -2.47
N ALA A 18 10.79 11.69 -2.98
CA ALA A 18 11.00 11.00 -4.26
C ALA A 18 10.82 9.47 -4.17
N PRO A 19 11.28 8.77 -3.11
CA PRO A 19 11.13 7.31 -3.04
C PRO A 19 9.67 6.88 -2.87
N GLU A 20 9.21 5.97 -3.72
CA GLU A 20 7.84 5.42 -3.72
C GLU A 20 7.41 4.82 -2.37
N ASP A 21 8.30 4.08 -1.71
CA ASP A 21 8.05 3.45 -0.41
C ASP A 21 7.91 4.47 0.72
N GLU A 22 8.74 5.52 0.71
CA GLU A 22 8.62 6.66 1.64
C GLU A 22 7.36 7.47 1.38
N ALA A 23 7.02 7.75 0.11
CA ALA A 23 5.81 8.47 -0.27
C ALA A 23 4.56 7.71 0.17
N ASN A 24 4.51 6.40 -0.06
CA ASN A 24 3.46 5.52 0.45
C ASN A 24 3.37 5.50 1.98
N PHE A 25 4.51 5.48 2.67
CA PHE A 25 4.55 5.50 4.13
C PHE A 25 4.05 6.84 4.71
N ILE A 26 4.47 7.98 4.15
CA ILE A 26 3.99 9.31 4.55
C ILE A 26 2.49 9.47 4.25
N ALA A 27 2.02 8.97 3.10
CA ALA A 27 0.59 8.94 2.77
C ALA A 27 -0.21 8.13 3.79
N PHE A 28 0.30 6.96 4.20
CA PHE A 28 -0.31 6.14 5.24
C PHE A 28 -0.42 6.89 6.56
N LEU A 29 0.69 7.46 7.07
CA LEU A 29 0.68 8.19 8.34
C LEU A 29 -0.26 9.40 8.30
N THR A 30 -0.22 10.16 7.21
CA THR A 30 -1.06 11.36 7.04
C THR A 30 -2.53 10.98 7.00
N ALA A 31 -2.89 9.94 6.23
CA ALA A 31 -4.25 9.46 6.11
C ALA A 31 -4.79 8.82 7.40
N LEU A 32 -3.94 8.06 8.12
CA LEU A 32 -4.30 7.42 9.39
C LEU A 32 -4.61 8.44 10.50
N ASN A 33 -3.95 9.59 10.48
CA ASN A 33 -4.16 10.67 11.45
C ASN A 33 -5.17 11.74 10.98
N HIS A 34 -5.79 11.56 9.81
CA HIS A 34 -6.74 12.52 9.26
C HIS A 34 -8.11 12.42 9.98
N PRO A 35 -8.80 13.55 10.25
CA PRO A 35 -10.08 13.54 10.97
C PRO A 35 -11.19 12.81 10.19
N ASP A 36 -11.20 12.91 8.86
CA ASP A 36 -12.18 12.23 8.01
C ASP A 36 -11.95 10.70 7.99
N PRO A 37 -12.97 9.88 8.33
CA PRO A 37 -12.86 8.41 8.30
C PRO A 37 -12.56 7.83 6.92
N ALA A 38 -12.90 8.49 5.82
CA ALA A 38 -12.62 8.02 4.47
C ALA A 38 -11.10 7.93 4.20
N PHE A 39 -10.33 8.89 4.72
CA PHE A 39 -8.87 8.89 4.63
C PHE A 39 -8.29 7.74 5.44
N ARG A 40 -8.69 7.62 6.71
CA ARG A 40 -8.26 6.54 7.60
C ARG A 40 -8.56 5.16 7.02
N TYR A 41 -9.78 4.99 6.49
CA TYR A 41 -10.17 3.76 5.83
C TYR A 41 -9.30 3.46 4.61
N SER A 42 -9.06 4.46 3.74
CA SER A 42 -8.21 4.26 2.57
C SER A 42 -6.77 3.85 2.93
N ALA A 43 -6.22 4.36 4.03
CA ALA A 43 -4.91 3.97 4.54
C ALA A 43 -4.88 2.52 5.00
N LEU A 44 -5.84 2.12 5.84
CA LEU A 44 -5.96 0.76 6.36
C LEU A 44 -6.24 -0.24 5.23
N PHE A 45 -7.08 0.14 4.27
CA PHE A 45 -7.39 -0.67 3.10
C PHE A 45 -6.14 -0.95 2.25
N THR A 46 -5.38 0.09 1.90
CA THR A 46 -4.14 -0.06 1.13
C THR A 46 -3.07 -0.83 1.92
N ALA A 47 -2.87 -0.53 3.20
CA ALA A 47 -1.93 -1.23 4.05
C ALA A 47 -2.27 -2.73 4.17
N TRP A 48 -3.55 -3.08 4.26
CA TRP A 48 -3.99 -4.47 4.26
C TRP A 48 -3.66 -5.17 2.95
N ILE A 49 -3.88 -4.52 1.79
CA ILE A 49 -3.52 -5.10 0.48
C ILE A 49 -2.02 -5.35 0.41
N TYR A 50 -1.20 -4.36 0.80
CA TYR A 50 0.26 -4.46 0.71
C TYR A 50 0.79 -5.54 1.66
N ALA A 51 0.29 -5.58 2.90
CA ALA A 51 0.67 -6.60 3.87
C ALA A 51 0.25 -8.00 3.42
N SER A 52 -0.98 -8.17 2.95
CA SER A 52 -1.49 -9.45 2.43
C SER A 52 -0.71 -9.94 1.21
N ASN A 53 -0.27 -9.04 0.33
CA ASN A 53 0.53 -9.38 -0.84
C ASN A 53 1.97 -9.77 -0.50
N LYS A 54 2.50 -9.30 0.65
CA LYS A 54 3.85 -9.66 1.13
C LYS A 54 3.91 -11.07 1.73
N LEU A 55 2.79 -11.61 2.20
CA LEU A 55 2.72 -12.94 2.80
C LEU A 55 2.82 -14.04 1.73
N SER A 56 3.64 -15.07 1.98
CA SER A 56 3.62 -16.29 1.16
C SER A 56 2.27 -17.00 1.25
N VAL A 57 1.96 -17.88 0.30
CA VAL A 57 0.71 -18.68 0.32
C VAL A 57 0.49 -19.39 1.67
N ARG A 58 1.54 -20.05 2.19
CA ARG A 58 1.49 -20.75 3.48
C ARG A 58 1.33 -19.81 4.68
N GLU A 59 1.81 -18.58 4.59
CA GLU A 59 1.64 -17.56 5.63
C GLU A 59 0.26 -16.92 5.57
N ARG A 60 -0.30 -16.73 4.37
CA ARG A 60 -1.68 -16.27 4.19
C ARG A 60 -2.66 -17.23 4.83
N ASP A 61 -2.54 -18.54 4.61
CA ASP A 61 -3.42 -19.54 5.23
C ASP A 61 -3.41 -19.47 6.77
N ARG A 62 -2.25 -19.19 7.37
CA ARG A 62 -2.13 -18.97 8.82
C ARG A 62 -2.62 -17.60 9.27
N ALA A 63 -2.45 -16.57 8.44
CA ALA A 63 -2.83 -15.20 8.73
C ALA A 63 -4.32 -14.92 8.49
N CYS A 64 -5.02 -15.72 7.67
CA CYS A 64 -6.47 -15.62 7.43
C CYS A 64 -7.27 -15.64 8.75
N VAL A 65 -6.78 -16.32 9.78
CA VAL A 65 -7.43 -16.34 11.10
C VAL A 65 -7.27 -15.01 11.86
N ARG A 66 -6.25 -14.19 11.54
CA ARG A 66 -5.87 -12.99 12.31
C ARG A 66 -6.01 -11.67 11.54
N LEU A 67 -6.06 -11.71 10.21
CA LEU A 67 -6.22 -10.56 9.31
C LEU A 67 -7.61 -10.49 8.64
N GLU A 68 -8.60 -11.21 9.19
CA GLU A 68 -9.90 -11.34 8.56
C GLU A 68 -10.58 -9.97 8.40
N PRO A 69 -10.79 -9.49 7.16
CA PRO A 69 -11.40 -8.19 6.94
C PRO A 69 -12.88 -8.22 7.33
N SER A 70 -13.40 -7.07 7.76
CA SER A 70 -14.84 -6.92 8.01
C SER A 70 -15.66 -7.27 6.75
N PRO A 71 -16.93 -7.67 6.87
CA PRO A 71 -17.76 -7.96 5.71
C PRO A 71 -17.84 -6.80 4.71
N ALA A 72 -17.82 -5.55 5.19
CA ALA A 72 -17.77 -4.37 4.33
C ALA A 72 -16.45 -4.27 3.56
N MET A 73 -15.33 -4.39 4.28
CA MET A 73 -14.00 -4.35 3.66
C MET A 73 -13.79 -5.49 2.67
N ARG A 74 -14.32 -6.69 2.94
CA ARG A 74 -14.30 -7.81 1.99
C ARG A 74 -15.01 -7.48 0.68
N ARG A 75 -16.19 -6.86 0.75
CA ARG A 75 -16.90 -6.42 -0.47
C ARG A 75 -16.06 -5.43 -1.26
N ASP A 76 -15.41 -4.50 -0.56
CA ASP A 76 -14.57 -3.50 -1.20
C ASP A 76 -13.30 -4.11 -1.81
N LEU A 77 -12.71 -5.12 -1.16
CA LEU A 77 -11.58 -5.88 -1.69
C LEU A 77 -11.97 -6.66 -2.96
N ILE A 78 -13.14 -7.31 -2.98
CA ILE A 78 -13.67 -7.99 -4.17
C ILE A 78 -13.91 -6.98 -5.29
N ALA A 79 -14.56 -5.85 -4.99
CA ALA A 79 -14.78 -4.79 -5.98
C ALA A 79 -13.47 -4.21 -6.52
N HIS A 80 -12.45 -4.08 -5.66
CA HIS A 80 -11.12 -3.63 -6.03
C HIS A 80 -10.41 -4.64 -6.96
N SER A 81 -10.45 -5.93 -6.63
CA SER A 81 -9.91 -6.99 -7.49
C SER A 81 -10.59 -6.98 -8.85
N LEU A 82 -11.94 -7.00 -8.88
CA LEU A 82 -12.71 -6.97 -10.13
C LEU A 82 -12.45 -5.70 -10.94
N TYR A 83 -12.21 -4.56 -10.29
CA TYR A 83 -11.83 -3.34 -10.97
C TYR A 83 -10.51 -3.54 -11.72
N TRP A 84 -9.46 -4.02 -11.04
CA TRP A 84 -8.12 -4.21 -11.62
C TRP A 84 -8.05 -5.39 -12.60
N ASP A 85 -8.83 -6.44 -12.41
CA ASP A 85 -8.92 -7.59 -13.34
C ASP A 85 -9.40 -7.15 -14.74
N ARG A 86 -10.15 -6.05 -14.84
CA ARG A 86 -10.55 -5.47 -16.14
C ARG A 86 -9.42 -4.72 -16.84
N TYR A 87 -8.36 -4.37 -16.12
CA TYR A 87 -7.20 -3.65 -16.63
C TYR A 87 -5.93 -4.51 -16.70
N SER A 88 -5.96 -5.77 -16.23
CA SER A 88 -4.83 -6.70 -16.16
C SER A 88 -4.37 -7.29 -17.52
N GLY A 89 -4.60 -6.55 -18.61
CA GLY A 89 -4.06 -6.81 -19.95
C GLY A 89 -3.01 -5.75 -20.37
N LYS A 90 -3.12 -5.22 -21.60
CA LYS A 90 -2.18 -4.24 -22.22
C LYS A 90 -1.83 -3.01 -21.36
N LEU A 91 -2.72 -2.56 -20.49
CA LEU A 91 -2.48 -1.39 -19.64
C LEU A 91 -1.44 -1.68 -18.54
N GLN A 92 -1.41 -2.91 -18.03
CA GLN A 92 -0.43 -3.34 -17.03
C GLN A 92 0.97 -3.43 -17.61
N GLU A 93 1.12 -3.90 -18.86
CA GLU A 93 2.41 -3.91 -19.56
C GLU A 93 2.93 -2.48 -19.82
N ILE A 94 2.07 -1.56 -20.25
CA ILE A 94 2.45 -0.17 -20.53
C ILE A 94 2.77 0.58 -19.23
N SER A 95 1.94 0.44 -18.19
CA SER A 95 2.19 1.09 -16.90
C SER A 95 3.45 0.52 -16.24
N THR A 96 3.69 -0.80 -16.34
CA THR A 96 4.91 -1.42 -15.81
C THR A 96 6.12 -0.94 -16.61
N ALA A 97 6.06 -0.83 -17.94
CA ALA A 97 7.18 -0.39 -18.78
C ALA A 97 7.54 1.09 -18.60
N VAL A 98 6.54 1.96 -18.44
CA VAL A 98 6.76 3.40 -18.17
C VAL A 98 7.33 3.59 -16.76
N ASN A 99 6.83 2.84 -15.78
CA ASN A 99 7.30 2.88 -14.40
C ASN A 99 8.73 2.30 -14.29
N ASP A 100 9.03 1.16 -14.94
CA ASP A 100 10.37 0.58 -15.04
C ASP A 100 11.40 1.54 -15.66
N SER A 101 10.99 2.29 -16.69
CA SER A 101 11.88 3.23 -17.38
C SER A 101 12.20 4.46 -16.53
N MET A 102 11.21 4.98 -15.78
CA MET A 102 11.45 6.06 -14.81
C MET A 102 12.28 5.59 -13.60
N LEU A 103 12.06 4.38 -13.11
CA LEU A 103 12.77 3.81 -11.96
C LEU A 103 14.24 3.46 -12.27
N LYS A 104 14.50 2.92 -13.48
CA LYS A 104 15.86 2.66 -13.98
C LYS A 104 16.65 3.95 -14.22
N ALA A 105 16.00 5.02 -14.67
CA ALA A 105 16.64 6.33 -14.85
C ALA A 105 17.07 6.97 -13.51
N ASN A 106 16.40 6.62 -12.40
CA ASN A 106 16.64 7.19 -11.07
C ASN A 106 17.38 6.24 -10.09
N LYS A 107 17.99 5.14 -10.58
CA LYS A 107 18.72 4.14 -9.77
C LYS A 107 17.90 3.46 -8.66
N GLN A 108 16.57 3.45 -8.75
CA GLN A 108 15.73 2.59 -7.91
C GLN A 108 15.50 1.27 -8.66
N GLU A 109 16.40 0.31 -8.47
CA GLU A 109 16.33 -1.02 -9.13
C GLU A 109 15.15 -1.90 -8.65
N ASP A 110 14.41 -1.47 -7.63
CA ASP A 110 13.37 -2.27 -6.97
C ASP A 110 11.94 -1.94 -7.44
N GLY A 111 11.78 -1.53 -8.69
CA GLY A 111 10.46 -1.44 -9.31
C GLY A 111 9.73 -2.77 -9.16
N VAL A 112 8.53 -2.72 -8.55
CA VAL A 112 7.69 -3.88 -8.15
C VAL A 112 8.04 -4.51 -6.78
N GLN A 113 9.20 -4.25 -6.17
CA GLN A 113 9.51 -4.65 -4.78
C GLN A 113 9.15 -3.58 -3.72
N SER A 114 8.80 -2.35 -4.14
CA SER A 114 8.51 -1.21 -3.24
C SER A 114 7.33 -1.45 -2.27
N TYR A 115 6.36 -2.30 -2.64
CA TYR A 115 5.23 -2.68 -1.79
C TYR A 115 5.68 -3.31 -0.46
N GLY A 116 6.78 -4.06 -0.48
CA GLY A 116 7.32 -4.70 0.71
C GLY A 116 7.90 -3.72 1.71
N ARG A 117 8.57 -2.66 1.23
CA ARG A 117 9.29 -1.69 2.08
C ARG A 117 8.36 -0.75 2.83
N MET A 118 7.23 -0.34 2.24
CA MET A 118 6.20 0.41 2.97
C MET A 118 5.72 -0.35 4.21
N VAL A 119 5.47 -1.66 4.09
CA VAL A 119 5.01 -2.49 5.22
C VAL A 119 6.09 -2.56 6.31
N ASP A 120 7.37 -2.64 5.94
CA ASP A 120 8.47 -2.61 6.90
C ASP A 120 8.55 -1.27 7.65
N LEU A 121 8.36 -0.16 6.95
CA LEU A 121 8.30 1.17 7.56
C LEU A 121 7.13 1.30 8.54
N ILE A 122 5.95 0.78 8.20
CA ILE A 122 4.79 0.74 9.11
C ILE A 122 5.10 -0.07 10.37
N MET A 123 5.70 -1.25 10.22
CA MET A 123 6.06 -2.11 11.34
C MET A 123 7.12 -1.46 12.24
N ALA A 124 8.14 -0.84 11.65
CA ALA A 124 9.18 -0.13 12.38
C ALA A 124 8.62 1.08 13.15
N TRP A 125 7.74 1.87 12.52
CA TRP A 125 7.05 2.98 13.16
C TRP A 125 6.16 2.51 14.31
N TYR A 126 5.33 1.50 14.09
CA TYR A 126 4.44 0.96 15.11
C TYR A 126 5.21 0.43 16.33
N ALA A 127 6.32 -0.27 16.10
CA ALA A 127 7.19 -0.76 17.17
C ALA A 127 7.85 0.38 17.98
N LYS A 128 8.12 1.52 17.34
CA LYS A 128 8.66 2.71 18.00
C LYS A 128 7.61 3.44 18.85
N GLU A 129 6.39 3.59 18.32
CA GLU A 129 5.27 4.28 19.02
C GLU A 129 4.70 3.47 20.19
N GLN A 130 4.89 2.14 20.18
CA GLN A 130 4.52 1.25 21.28
C GLN A 130 5.77 0.69 21.96
N PRO A 131 6.50 1.47 22.77
CA PRO A 131 7.69 0.98 23.46
C PRO A 131 7.28 -0.15 24.41
N ALA A 132 7.51 -1.39 23.96
CA ALA A 132 7.47 -2.64 24.69
C ALA A 132 6.45 -2.72 25.84
N GLN A 133 5.28 -3.32 25.59
CA GLN A 133 4.73 -4.27 26.56
C GLN A 133 5.60 -5.53 26.49
N ARG A 134 6.78 -5.50 27.11
CA ARG A 134 7.58 -6.69 27.43
C ARG A 134 7.32 -7.09 28.87
#